data_AF-A0A8H8RKD2-F1
#
_entry.id   AF-A0A8H8RKD2-F1
#
_cell.length_a   1.000
_cell.length_b   1.000
_cell.length_c   1.000
_cell.angle_alpha   90.00
_cell.angle_beta   90.00
_cell.angle_gamma   90.00
#
_symmetry.space_group_name_H-M   'P 1'
#
loop_
_entity.id
_entity.type
_entity.pdbx_description
1 polymer ?
#
loop_
_entity_poly.entity_id
_entity_poly.type
_entity_poly.pdbx_seq_one_letter_code
_entity_poly.pdbx_strand_id
1 'polypeptide(L)'
;MAPLQFGALMIPYQTIDAIGPLDILSSASKKLIAAFEEADLPGMKGMTAKAIDIEFHHINETLEPVTLTANVRLLPSTTCDTCPALDFLLVGGPDPLAYKLSPRFAEFIRQHVAEGKVLFTTCTGALAVAASGVLDGKNATVNHAFVEMAKKMAPVVKWQKRQWVVDGNIWTAGGACAGMDMFASWVMTNYGMDIARFVFGALDFEPRDVEGALVLPRQHGVKSA
;
A
#
# COMPACT_ATOMS: atom_id res chain seq x y z
N MET A 1 -4.92 17.71 14.75
CA MET A 1 -5.30 17.56 13.33
C MET A 1 -6.21 16.35 13.21
N ALA A 2 -7.09 16.31 12.23
CA ALA A 2 -7.90 15.12 11.97
C ALA A 2 -7.00 13.94 11.54
N PRO A 3 -7.39 12.68 11.82
CA PRO A 3 -6.64 11.51 11.36
C PRO A 3 -6.65 11.43 9.83
N LEU A 4 -5.54 10.96 9.27
CA LEU A 4 -5.43 10.64 7.85
C LEU A 4 -6.44 9.54 7.48
N GLN A 5 -7.12 9.69 6.36
CA GLN A 5 -8.07 8.70 5.87
C GLN A 5 -7.42 7.80 4.83
N PHE A 6 -7.24 6.51 5.13
CA PHE A 6 -6.56 5.55 4.26
C PHE A 6 -7.52 4.48 3.77
N GLY A 7 -7.79 4.47 2.46
CA GLY A 7 -8.64 3.47 1.83
C GLY A 7 -7.86 2.31 1.23
N ALA A 8 -8.39 1.09 1.34
CA ALA A 8 -7.99 -0.06 0.55
C ALA A 8 -9.19 -0.52 -0.30
N LEU A 9 -9.03 -0.49 -1.62
CA LEU A 9 -10.06 -0.94 -2.54
C LEU A 9 -10.14 -2.46 -2.55
N MET A 10 -11.22 -3.00 -2.02
CA MET A 10 -11.48 -4.43 -1.87
C MET A 10 -11.98 -5.04 -3.17
N ILE A 11 -11.03 -5.31 -4.05
CA ILE A 11 -11.22 -6.23 -5.18
C ILE A 11 -10.68 -7.62 -4.79
N PRO A 12 -10.91 -8.69 -5.56
CA PRO A 12 -10.36 -10.04 -5.28
C PRO A 12 -8.83 -10.10 -5.44
N TYR A 13 -8.09 -9.37 -4.61
CA TYR A 13 -6.65 -9.21 -4.67
C TYR A 13 -5.91 -10.33 -3.92
N GLN A 14 -4.61 -10.45 -4.21
CA GLN A 14 -3.70 -11.26 -3.40
C GLN A 14 -3.56 -10.66 -2.00
N THR A 15 -3.88 -11.43 -0.96
CA THR A 15 -4.08 -10.95 0.42
C THR A 15 -2.95 -10.04 0.93
N ILE A 16 -1.70 -10.44 0.69
CA ILE A 16 -0.53 -9.69 1.14
C ILE A 16 -0.37 -8.32 0.44
N ASP A 17 -0.94 -8.14 -0.74
CA ASP A 17 -0.83 -6.91 -1.54
C ASP A 17 -1.45 -5.70 -0.84
N ALA A 18 -2.45 -5.92 0.01
CA ALA A 18 -3.06 -4.89 0.84
C ALA A 18 -2.72 -5.08 2.32
N ILE A 19 -2.85 -6.29 2.86
CA ILE A 19 -2.72 -6.51 4.30
C ILE A 19 -1.29 -6.25 4.79
N GLY A 20 -0.25 -6.62 4.02
CA GLY A 20 1.14 -6.34 4.39
C GLY A 20 1.42 -4.83 4.53
N PRO A 21 1.15 -4.01 3.49
CA PRO A 21 1.23 -2.56 3.59
C PRO A 21 0.41 -1.94 4.73
N LEU A 22 -0.82 -2.42 4.94
CA LEU A 22 -1.69 -1.92 6.01
C LEU A 22 -1.13 -2.23 7.39
N ASP A 23 -0.54 -3.40 7.61
CA ASP A 23 0.09 -3.76 8.89
C ASP A 23 1.34 -2.92 9.18
N ILE A 24 2.10 -2.52 8.15
CA ILE A 24 3.21 -1.56 8.30
C ILE A 24 2.67 -0.22 8.83
N LEU A 25 1.59 0.30 8.24
CA LEU A 25 0.99 1.56 8.67
C LEU A 25 0.30 1.45 10.04
N SER A 26 -0.37 0.33 10.31
CA SER A 26 -1.02 0.04 11.60
C SER A 26 0.02 -0.01 12.72
N SER A 27 1.16 -0.64 12.48
CA SER A 27 2.31 -0.69 13.40
C SER A 27 2.94 0.69 13.64
N ALA A 28 2.82 1.60 12.67
CA ALA A 28 3.27 2.99 12.80
C ALA A 28 2.22 3.90 13.46
N SER A 29 1.02 3.40 13.76
CA SER A 29 -0.13 4.22 14.18
C SER A 29 -0.04 4.65 15.64
N LYS A 30 -0.61 5.82 15.95
CA LYS A 30 -0.80 6.30 17.32
C LYS A 30 -1.59 5.31 18.16
N LYS A 31 -2.60 4.66 17.59
CA LYS A 31 -3.47 3.70 18.29
C LYS A 31 -2.66 2.55 18.90
N LEU A 32 -1.67 2.04 18.17
CA LEU A 32 -0.81 0.95 18.62
C LEU A 32 0.34 1.46 19.48
N ILE A 33 1.02 2.53 19.07
CA ILE A 33 2.19 3.07 19.77
C ILE A 33 1.83 3.68 21.14
N ALA A 34 0.68 4.33 21.26
CA ALA A 34 0.22 4.90 22.53
C ALA A 34 0.06 3.83 23.61
N ALA A 35 -0.47 2.66 23.27
CA ALA A 35 -0.62 1.57 24.23
C ALA A 35 0.73 1.09 24.79
N PHE A 36 1.78 1.08 23.96
CA PHE A 36 3.14 0.71 24.38
C PHE A 36 3.83 1.82 25.18
N GLU A 37 3.59 3.10 24.85
CA GLU A 37 4.09 4.23 25.62
C GLU A 37 3.40 4.35 26.99
N GLU A 38 2.09 4.15 27.05
CA GLU A 38 1.30 4.12 28.31
C GLU A 38 1.72 2.98 29.23
N ALA A 39 2.16 1.85 28.66
CA ALA A 39 2.72 0.73 29.39
C ALA A 39 4.19 0.95 29.85
N ASP A 40 4.76 2.14 29.60
CA ASP A 40 6.14 2.52 29.92
C ASP A 40 7.20 1.53 29.41
N LEU A 41 6.97 0.99 28.20
CA LEU A 41 7.94 0.08 27.60
C LEU A 41 9.25 0.82 27.24
N PRO A 42 10.41 0.17 27.38
CA PRO A 42 11.70 0.77 27.06
C PRO A 42 11.75 1.34 25.63
N GLY A 43 12.19 2.59 25.50
CA GLY A 43 12.33 3.26 24.19
C GLY A 43 11.04 3.86 23.62
N MET A 44 9.89 3.74 24.30
CA MET A 44 8.61 4.23 23.78
C MET A 44 8.28 5.67 24.16
N LYS A 45 9.01 6.27 25.10
CA LYS A 45 8.76 7.65 25.55
C LYS A 45 8.85 8.66 24.40
N GLY A 46 7.76 9.39 24.17
CA GLY A 46 7.62 10.40 23.12
C GLY A 46 7.35 9.84 21.72
N MET A 47 7.13 8.53 21.57
CA MET A 47 6.88 7.91 20.26
C MET A 47 5.48 8.23 19.73
N THR A 48 4.47 8.34 20.60
CA THR A 48 3.09 8.64 20.20
C THR A 48 2.97 9.99 19.49
N ALA A 49 3.77 10.97 19.90
CA ALA A 49 3.80 12.29 19.25
C ALA A 49 4.34 12.25 17.81
N LYS A 50 5.14 11.22 17.49
CA LYS A 50 5.73 10.99 16.16
C LYS A 50 4.90 10.01 15.31
N ALA A 51 3.96 9.29 15.92
CA ALA A 51 3.21 8.23 15.28
C ALA A 51 2.12 8.74 14.34
N ILE A 52 1.71 7.88 13.41
CA ILE A 52 0.70 8.18 12.39
C ILE A 52 -0.69 8.25 13.03
N ASP A 53 -1.39 9.36 12.86
CA ASP A 53 -2.81 9.45 13.16
C ASP A 53 -3.59 9.03 11.92
N ILE A 54 -4.16 7.81 11.89
CA ILE A 54 -4.69 7.18 10.68
C ILE A 54 -5.92 6.34 10.98
N GLU A 55 -6.92 6.42 10.10
CA GLU A 55 -8.12 5.60 10.09
C GLU A 55 -8.18 4.80 8.77
N PHE A 56 -8.48 3.51 8.86
CA PHE A 56 -8.48 2.60 7.71
C PHE A 56 -9.89 2.29 7.22
N HIS A 57 -10.07 2.33 5.90
CA HIS A 57 -11.33 2.04 5.23
C HIS A 57 -11.15 0.91 4.23
N HIS A 58 -11.95 -0.14 4.37
CA HIS A 58 -11.98 -1.29 3.49
C HIS A 58 -13.19 -1.15 2.56
N ILE A 59 -12.95 -0.79 1.29
CA ILE A 59 -13.96 -0.18 0.41
C ILE A 59 -14.37 -1.14 -0.70
N ASN A 60 -15.67 -1.38 -0.87
CA ASN A 60 -16.22 -2.14 -2.00
C ASN A 60 -17.45 -1.42 -2.61
N GLU A 61 -18.10 -2.03 -3.61
CA GLU A 61 -19.41 -1.58 -4.12
C GLU A 61 -20.55 -1.96 -3.15
N THR A 62 -20.42 -3.09 -2.46
CA THR A 62 -21.39 -3.58 -1.47
C THR A 62 -20.71 -3.85 -0.12
N LEU A 63 -21.48 -4.19 0.90
CA LEU A 63 -20.93 -4.69 2.18
C LEU A 63 -20.84 -6.22 2.21
N GLU A 64 -20.95 -6.89 1.06
CA GLU A 64 -20.78 -8.34 1.00
C GLU A 64 -19.31 -8.75 1.16
N PRO A 65 -19.02 -9.89 1.81
CA PRO A 65 -17.65 -10.34 1.98
C PRO A 65 -16.92 -10.56 0.65
N VAL A 66 -15.69 -10.06 0.56
CA VAL A 66 -14.81 -10.28 -0.59
C VAL A 66 -13.85 -11.43 -0.27
N THR A 67 -13.76 -12.40 -1.18
CA THR A 67 -12.79 -13.49 -1.08
C THR A 67 -11.47 -13.08 -1.73
N LEU A 68 -10.40 -13.17 -0.95
CA LEU A 68 -9.01 -12.94 -1.36
C LEU A 68 -8.28 -14.27 -1.54
N THR A 69 -6.99 -14.23 -1.87
CA THR A 69 -6.16 -15.45 -1.88
C THR A 69 -6.12 -16.14 -0.52
N ALA A 70 -5.75 -17.43 -0.50
CA ALA A 70 -5.76 -18.26 0.70
C ALA A 70 -7.15 -18.37 1.39
N ASN A 71 -8.23 -18.13 0.63
CA ASN A 71 -9.62 -18.17 1.11
C ASN A 71 -9.91 -17.20 2.27
N VAL A 72 -9.12 -16.14 2.40
CA VAL A 72 -9.40 -15.08 3.36
C VAL A 72 -10.64 -14.32 2.89
N ARG A 73 -11.64 -14.20 3.76
CA ARG A 73 -12.85 -13.42 3.49
C ARG A 73 -12.87 -12.20 4.40
N LEU A 74 -12.90 -11.02 3.81
CA LEU A 74 -12.95 -9.76 4.53
C LEU A 74 -14.28 -9.06 4.25
N LEU A 75 -14.85 -8.49 5.31
CA LEU A 75 -16.04 -7.65 5.22
C LEU A 75 -15.60 -6.21 4.93
N PRO A 76 -16.13 -5.55 3.87
CA PRO A 76 -15.94 -4.13 3.66
C PRO A 76 -16.44 -3.33 4.88
N SER A 77 -15.68 -2.30 5.28
CA SER A 77 -16.10 -1.37 6.34
C SER A 77 -16.97 -0.25 5.80
N THR A 78 -16.91 0.01 4.49
CA THR A 78 -17.66 1.05 3.81
C THR A 78 -17.82 0.74 2.33
N THR A 79 -18.68 1.49 1.64
CA THR A 79 -18.88 1.39 0.19
C THR A 79 -18.30 2.61 -0.53
N CYS A 80 -18.13 2.52 -1.85
CA CYS A 80 -17.74 3.66 -2.69
C CYS A 80 -18.66 4.89 -2.51
N ASP A 81 -19.90 4.69 -2.07
CA ASP A 81 -20.91 5.74 -1.91
C ASP A 81 -20.89 6.38 -0.52
N THR A 82 -20.41 5.64 0.49
CA THR A 82 -20.48 6.03 1.91
C THR A 82 -19.10 6.27 2.52
N CYS A 83 -18.02 5.98 1.78
CA CYS A 83 -16.65 6.20 2.20
C CYS A 83 -16.38 7.71 2.40
N PRO A 84 -15.72 8.12 3.49
CA PRO A 84 -15.28 9.49 3.64
C PRO A 84 -14.23 9.86 2.57
N ALA A 85 -13.99 11.16 2.38
CA ALA A 85 -12.89 11.62 1.54
C ALA A 85 -11.55 11.05 2.02
N LEU A 86 -10.77 10.48 1.10
CA LEU A 86 -9.53 9.79 1.42
C LEU A 86 -8.31 10.67 1.18
N ASP A 87 -7.28 10.48 1.98
CA ASP A 87 -5.94 11.02 1.72
C ASP A 87 -5.11 10.05 0.86
N PHE A 88 -5.34 8.76 1.05
CA PHE A 88 -4.63 7.68 0.39
C PHE A 88 -5.60 6.59 -0.05
N LEU A 89 -5.33 5.99 -1.22
CA LEU A 89 -6.04 4.83 -1.72
C LEU A 89 -5.04 3.76 -2.13
N LEU A 90 -5.22 2.52 -1.68
CA LEU A 90 -4.42 1.36 -2.08
C LEU A 90 -5.26 0.40 -2.92
N VAL A 91 -4.74 -0.01 -4.07
CA VAL A 91 -5.32 -1.05 -4.93
C VAL A 91 -4.35 -2.23 -5.04
N GLY A 92 -4.71 -3.34 -4.41
CA GLY A 92 -3.96 -4.61 -4.49
C GLY A 92 -4.13 -5.30 -5.84
N GLY A 93 -3.32 -6.33 -6.11
CA GLY A 93 -3.32 -7.05 -7.39
C GLY A 93 -4.34 -8.18 -7.46
N PRO A 94 -5.36 -8.11 -8.34
CA PRO A 94 -6.25 -9.22 -8.63
C PRO A 94 -5.65 -10.14 -9.71
N ASP A 95 -6.35 -11.22 -10.06
CA ASP A 95 -6.02 -12.04 -11.23
C ASP A 95 -6.04 -11.15 -12.51
N PRO A 96 -4.89 -10.90 -13.16
CA PRO A 96 -4.82 -9.99 -14.30
C PRO A 96 -5.50 -10.52 -15.57
N LEU A 97 -5.84 -11.82 -15.63
CA LEU A 97 -6.51 -12.44 -16.77
C LEU A 97 -8.04 -12.49 -16.60
N ALA A 98 -8.51 -12.64 -15.36
CA ALA A 98 -9.93 -12.82 -15.08
C ALA A 98 -10.62 -11.53 -14.58
N TYR A 99 -9.90 -10.69 -13.84
CA TYR A 99 -10.51 -9.52 -13.21
C TYR A 99 -10.78 -8.39 -14.22
N LYS A 100 -11.94 -7.75 -14.08
CA LYS A 100 -12.32 -6.56 -14.83
C LYS A 100 -12.72 -5.47 -13.86
N LEU A 101 -12.10 -4.31 -13.96
CA LEU A 101 -12.44 -3.17 -13.14
C LEU A 101 -13.87 -2.72 -13.45
N SER A 102 -14.72 -2.60 -12.42
CA SER A 102 -16.08 -2.13 -12.61
C SER A 102 -16.07 -0.63 -12.96
N PRO A 103 -17.10 -0.13 -13.68
CA PRO A 103 -17.22 1.30 -13.95
C PRO A 103 -17.28 2.16 -12.67
N ARG A 104 -17.88 1.65 -11.58
CA ARG A 104 -17.96 2.37 -10.30
C ARG A 104 -16.58 2.52 -9.67
N PHE A 105 -15.79 1.45 -9.62
CA PHE A 105 -14.40 1.54 -9.13
C PHE A 105 -13.52 2.41 -10.01
N ALA A 106 -13.68 2.34 -11.34
CA ALA A 106 -12.96 3.21 -12.26
C ALA A 106 -13.25 4.69 -12.00
N GLU A 107 -14.51 5.04 -11.74
CA GLU A 107 -14.90 6.40 -11.38
C GLU A 107 -14.36 6.82 -10.02
N PHE A 108 -14.47 5.96 -9.00
CA PHE A 108 -13.94 6.22 -7.66
C PHE A 108 -12.43 6.52 -7.70
N ILE A 109 -11.66 5.72 -8.44
CA ILE A 109 -10.22 5.91 -8.62
C ILE A 109 -9.93 7.22 -9.37
N ARG A 110 -10.67 7.53 -10.44
CA ARG A 110 -10.49 8.80 -11.18
C ARG A 110 -10.73 10.02 -10.31
N GLN A 111 -11.81 10.02 -9.52
CA GLN A 111 -12.14 11.12 -8.62
C GLN A 111 -11.04 11.33 -7.58
N HIS A 112 -10.61 10.25 -6.91
CA HIS A 112 -9.51 10.29 -5.95
C HIS A 112 -8.23 10.89 -6.53
N VAL A 113 -7.81 10.44 -7.72
CA VAL A 113 -6.60 10.95 -8.37
C VAL A 113 -6.78 12.40 -8.85
N ALA A 114 -7.96 12.77 -9.34
CA ALA A 114 -8.26 14.13 -9.80
C ALA A 114 -8.24 15.16 -8.66
N GLU A 115 -8.55 14.75 -7.44
CA GLU A 115 -8.40 15.56 -6.22
C GLU A 115 -6.93 15.72 -5.77
N GLY A 116 -5.98 15.11 -6.48
CA GLY A 116 -4.56 15.16 -6.15
C GLY A 116 -4.17 14.25 -4.97
N LYS A 117 -5.07 13.36 -4.54
CA LYS A 117 -4.83 12.42 -3.44
C LYS A 117 -3.92 11.28 -3.88
N VAL A 118 -3.23 10.65 -2.93
CA VAL A 118 -2.19 9.68 -3.25
C VAL A 118 -2.80 8.32 -3.56
N LEU A 119 -2.41 7.74 -4.70
CA LEU A 119 -2.81 6.40 -5.12
C LEU A 119 -1.61 5.47 -5.03
N PHE A 120 -1.77 4.39 -4.26
CA PHE A 120 -0.84 3.27 -4.20
C PHE A 120 -1.39 2.08 -4.97
N THR A 121 -0.52 1.37 -5.68
CA THR A 121 -0.84 0.04 -6.22
C THR A 121 0.26 -0.95 -5.90
N THR A 122 -0.11 -2.20 -5.72
CA THR A 122 0.83 -3.32 -5.53
C THR A 122 0.53 -4.43 -6.52
N CYS A 123 1.55 -5.20 -6.90
CA CYS A 123 1.39 -6.35 -7.80
C CYS A 123 0.73 -5.98 -9.14
N THR A 124 -0.33 -6.67 -9.52
CA THR A 124 -1.16 -6.41 -10.70
C THR A 124 -2.20 -5.30 -10.48
N GLY A 125 -2.20 -4.64 -9.32
CA GLY A 125 -3.10 -3.54 -9.01
C GLY A 125 -2.92 -2.36 -9.96
N ALA A 126 -1.68 -2.12 -10.42
CA ALA A 126 -1.38 -1.12 -11.45
C ALA A 126 -2.10 -1.44 -12.78
N LEU A 127 -2.20 -2.72 -13.15
CA LEU A 127 -2.95 -3.14 -14.34
C LEU A 127 -4.46 -2.93 -14.18
N ALA A 128 -5.01 -3.23 -13.00
CA ALA A 128 -6.41 -2.96 -12.70
C ALA A 128 -6.70 -1.45 -12.78
N VAL A 129 -5.86 -0.63 -12.14
CA VAL A 129 -5.97 0.83 -12.14
C VAL A 129 -5.80 1.43 -13.55
N ALA A 130 -4.93 0.86 -14.40
CA ALA A 130 -4.76 1.32 -15.77
C ALA A 130 -6.07 1.37 -16.56
N ALA A 131 -7.01 0.45 -16.28
CA ALA A 131 -8.33 0.43 -16.92
C ALA A 131 -9.20 1.67 -16.61
N SER A 132 -8.87 2.46 -15.59
CA SER A 132 -9.56 3.72 -15.28
C SER A 132 -9.04 4.92 -16.08
N GLY A 133 -7.90 4.78 -16.78
CA GLY A 133 -7.22 5.83 -17.54
C GLY A 133 -6.25 6.69 -16.73
N VAL A 134 -6.19 6.56 -15.40
CA VAL A 134 -5.36 7.44 -14.54
C VAL A 134 -3.85 7.25 -14.71
N LEU A 135 -3.41 6.14 -15.34
CA LEU A 135 -2.00 5.87 -15.62
C LEU A 135 -1.56 6.29 -17.03
N ASP A 136 -2.46 6.79 -17.86
CA ASP A 136 -2.15 7.11 -19.25
C ASP A 136 -1.04 8.16 -19.34
N GLY A 137 0.07 7.84 -20.04
CA GLY A 137 1.24 8.69 -20.18
C GLY A 137 2.17 8.77 -18.94
N LYS A 138 1.79 8.15 -17.81
CA LYS A 138 2.53 8.12 -16.55
C LYS A 138 3.61 7.04 -16.53
N ASN A 139 4.65 7.27 -15.74
CA ASN A 139 5.60 6.23 -15.37
C ASN A 139 4.96 5.35 -14.29
N ALA A 140 5.00 4.03 -14.51
CA ALA A 140 4.48 3.07 -13.54
C ALA A 140 5.29 1.77 -13.61
N THR A 141 5.19 0.95 -12.57
CA THR A 141 5.60 -0.46 -12.60
C THR A 141 4.41 -1.33 -12.24
N VAL A 142 4.54 -2.62 -12.56
CA VAL A 142 3.60 -3.68 -12.20
C VAL A 142 4.44 -4.87 -11.75
N ASN A 143 3.82 -5.89 -11.18
CA ASN A 143 4.49 -7.16 -10.91
C ASN A 143 5.41 -7.59 -12.07
N HIS A 144 6.67 -7.89 -11.74
CA HIS A 144 7.73 -8.11 -12.72
C HIS A 144 7.43 -9.24 -13.71
N ALA A 145 6.62 -10.23 -13.31
CA ALA A 145 6.16 -11.30 -14.18
C ALA A 145 5.15 -10.84 -15.25
N PHE A 146 4.49 -9.70 -15.03
CA PHE A 146 3.40 -9.18 -15.87
C PHE A 146 3.74 -7.88 -16.61
N VAL A 147 4.98 -7.39 -16.55
CA VAL A 147 5.39 -6.15 -17.24
C VAL A 147 5.14 -6.21 -18.75
N GLU A 148 5.48 -7.32 -19.41
CA GLU A 148 5.27 -7.46 -20.86
C GLU A 148 3.80 -7.60 -21.23
N MET A 149 2.98 -8.16 -20.34
CA MET A 149 1.52 -8.17 -20.48
C MET A 149 0.96 -6.76 -20.34
N ALA A 150 1.43 -6.00 -19.36
CA ALA A 150 0.99 -4.64 -19.10
C ALA A 150 1.30 -3.69 -20.27
N LYS A 151 2.47 -3.81 -20.89
CA LYS A 151 2.81 -3.08 -22.12
C LYS A 151 1.85 -3.36 -23.28
N LYS A 152 1.27 -4.57 -23.36
CA LYS A 152 0.28 -4.91 -24.40
C LYS A 152 -1.11 -4.41 -24.05
N MET A 153 -1.52 -4.52 -22.79
CA MET A 153 -2.87 -4.16 -22.33
C MET A 153 -3.06 -2.66 -22.15
N ALA A 154 -2.02 -1.94 -21.73
CA ALA A 154 -2.02 -0.51 -21.50
C ALA A 154 -0.75 0.12 -22.09
N PRO A 155 -0.64 0.19 -23.44
CA PRO A 155 0.59 0.60 -24.14
C PRO A 155 0.95 2.08 -23.97
N VAL A 156 -0.01 2.92 -23.56
CA VAL A 156 0.22 4.35 -23.30
C VAL A 156 0.84 4.62 -21.93
N VAL A 157 0.85 3.64 -21.04
CA VAL A 157 1.54 3.71 -19.74
C VAL A 157 3.03 3.39 -19.95
N LYS A 158 3.91 4.19 -19.36
CA LYS A 158 5.37 4.02 -19.46
C LYS A 158 5.83 3.00 -18.42
N TRP A 159 5.59 1.72 -18.70
CA TRP A 159 5.94 0.62 -17.80
C TRP A 159 7.45 0.46 -17.61
N GLN A 160 7.90 0.50 -16.36
CA GLN A 160 9.28 0.27 -15.94
C GLN A 160 9.38 -1.03 -15.14
N LYS A 161 10.54 -1.68 -15.15
CA LYS A 161 10.83 -2.85 -14.31
C LYS A 161 11.64 -2.41 -13.09
N ARG A 162 10.98 -1.95 -12.04
CA ARG A 162 11.58 -1.46 -10.77
C ARG A 162 10.83 -2.01 -9.55
N GLN A 163 11.40 -1.91 -8.35
CA GLN A 163 10.69 -2.30 -7.12
C GLN A 163 9.43 -1.45 -6.94
N TRP A 164 9.54 -0.13 -7.10
CA TRP A 164 8.41 0.78 -7.24
C TRP A 164 8.76 1.99 -8.12
N VAL A 165 7.75 2.72 -8.54
CA VAL A 165 7.83 3.96 -9.33
C VAL A 165 6.89 4.99 -8.71
N VAL A 166 7.38 6.22 -8.58
CA VAL A 166 6.61 7.38 -8.13
C VAL A 166 6.51 8.38 -9.28
N ASP A 167 5.28 8.72 -9.69
CA ASP A 167 4.99 9.76 -10.69
C ASP A 167 3.89 10.68 -10.14
N GLY A 168 4.32 11.79 -9.50
CA GLY A 168 3.42 12.71 -8.81
C GLY A 168 2.76 12.06 -7.59
N ASN A 169 1.43 12.05 -7.57
CA ASN A 169 0.63 11.45 -6.51
C ASN A 169 0.37 9.94 -6.72
N ILE A 170 0.97 9.31 -7.74
CA ILE A 170 0.76 7.89 -8.04
C ILE A 170 2.04 7.09 -7.73
N TRP A 171 1.89 6.11 -6.86
CA TRP A 171 2.93 5.20 -6.39
C TRP A 171 2.56 3.78 -6.83
N THR A 172 3.38 3.16 -7.65
CA THR A 172 3.13 1.80 -8.14
C THR A 172 4.28 0.90 -7.72
N ALA A 173 3.98 -0.22 -7.06
CA ALA A 173 4.97 -1.22 -6.69
C ALA A 173 4.84 -2.47 -7.56
N GLY A 174 5.99 -3.09 -7.82
CA GLY A 174 6.14 -4.30 -8.60
C GLY A 174 5.44 -5.48 -7.94
N GLY A 175 6.13 -6.25 -7.09
CA GLY A 175 5.54 -7.39 -6.37
C GLY A 175 4.93 -7.01 -5.02
N ALA A 176 4.31 -7.98 -4.33
CA ALA A 176 3.77 -7.80 -2.98
C ALA A 176 4.80 -7.27 -1.98
N CYS A 177 5.96 -7.95 -1.87
CA CYS A 177 7.03 -7.55 -0.98
C CYS A 177 7.64 -6.19 -1.39
N ALA A 178 7.70 -5.90 -2.70
CA ALA A 178 8.11 -4.57 -3.17
C ALA A 178 7.12 -3.48 -2.75
N GLY A 179 5.83 -3.84 -2.63
CA GLY A 179 4.79 -2.99 -2.03
C GLY A 179 5.05 -2.73 -0.55
N MET A 180 5.38 -3.77 0.21
CA MET A 180 5.77 -3.59 1.62
C MET A 180 7.01 -2.71 1.76
N ASP A 181 8.04 -2.93 0.93
CA ASP A 181 9.24 -2.10 0.87
C ASP A 181 8.92 -0.62 0.54
N MET A 182 8.01 -0.40 -0.42
CA MET A 182 7.53 0.94 -0.78
C MET A 182 6.85 1.65 0.41
N PHE A 183 6.01 0.95 1.17
CA PHE A 183 5.36 1.52 2.35
C PHE A 183 6.35 1.75 3.51
N ALA A 184 7.34 0.87 3.69
CA ALA A 184 8.44 1.11 4.59
C ALA A 184 9.23 2.38 4.22
N SER A 185 9.53 2.57 2.93
CA SER A 185 10.16 3.78 2.41
C SER A 185 9.32 5.03 2.69
N TRP A 186 8.00 4.94 2.52
CA TRP A 186 7.08 6.02 2.83
C TRP A 186 7.07 6.36 4.33
N VAL A 187 6.96 5.37 5.21
CA VAL A 187 7.02 5.59 6.67
C VAL A 187 8.33 6.25 7.09
N MET A 188 9.48 5.78 6.57
CA MET A 188 10.78 6.39 6.87
C MET A 188 10.86 7.85 6.43
N THR A 189 10.35 8.15 5.24
CA THR A 189 10.40 9.50 4.65
C THR A 189 9.48 10.47 5.38
N ASN A 190 8.31 10.01 5.81
CA ASN A 190 7.26 10.87 6.36
C ASN A 190 7.23 10.94 7.88
N TYR A 191 7.69 9.90 8.59
CA TYR A 191 7.61 9.78 10.05
C TYR A 191 8.97 9.50 10.72
N GLY A 192 10.03 9.40 9.93
CA GLY A 192 11.40 9.30 10.40
C GLY A 192 11.81 7.91 10.88
N MET A 193 13.11 7.78 11.15
CA MET A 193 13.73 6.49 11.46
C MET A 193 13.34 5.91 12.82
N ASP A 194 12.87 6.72 13.77
CA ASP A 194 12.46 6.22 15.07
C ASP A 194 11.21 5.33 14.95
N ILE A 195 10.16 5.84 14.28
CA ILE A 195 8.96 5.08 13.98
C ILE A 195 9.28 3.89 13.07
N ALA A 196 10.07 4.10 12.03
CA ALA A 196 10.42 3.03 11.10
C ALA A 196 11.14 1.87 11.79
N ARG A 197 12.13 2.13 12.65
CA ARG A 197 12.84 1.08 13.40
C ARG A 197 11.91 0.31 14.33
N PHE A 198 10.98 1.01 15.00
CA PHE A 198 9.97 0.35 15.83
C PHE A 198 9.10 -0.60 14.99
N VAL A 199 8.56 -0.13 13.86
CA VAL A 199 7.73 -0.93 12.95
C VAL A 199 8.49 -2.17 12.45
N PHE A 200 9.72 -1.97 11.97
CA PHE A 200 10.54 -3.05 11.40
C PHE A 200 10.94 -4.08 12.45
N GLY A 201 11.25 -3.64 13.68
CA GLY A 201 11.53 -4.56 14.79
C GLY A 201 10.28 -5.32 15.26
N ALA A 202 9.13 -4.65 15.33
CA ALA A 202 7.88 -5.27 15.77
C ALA A 202 7.36 -6.33 14.79
N LEU A 203 7.56 -6.11 13.48
CA LEU A 203 7.15 -7.03 12.41
C LEU A 203 8.23 -8.05 12.03
N ASP A 204 9.43 -7.95 12.59
CA ASP A 204 10.63 -8.67 12.10
C ASP A 204 10.81 -8.52 10.57
N PHE A 205 10.68 -7.28 10.09
CA PHE A 205 10.69 -6.94 8.68
C PHE A 205 11.99 -6.23 8.29
N GLU A 206 12.71 -6.76 7.31
CA GLU A 206 13.93 -6.16 6.75
C GLU A 206 13.63 -5.53 5.38
N PRO A 207 13.24 -4.24 5.33
CA PRO A 207 12.84 -3.61 4.08
C PRO A 207 14.02 -3.36 3.15
N ARG A 208 13.72 -3.38 1.85
CA ARG A 208 14.65 -3.03 0.78
C ARG A 208 14.35 -1.63 0.22
N ASP A 209 15.37 -0.99 -0.34
CA ASP A 209 15.23 0.24 -1.11
C ASP A 209 14.74 -0.04 -2.55
N VAL A 210 14.59 1.02 -3.35
CA VAL A 210 14.04 0.94 -4.70
C VAL A 210 14.93 0.14 -5.66
N GLU A 211 16.22 0.02 -5.33
CA GLU A 211 17.22 -0.75 -6.07
C GLU A 211 17.35 -2.19 -5.51
N GLY A 212 16.62 -2.52 -4.44
CA GLY A 212 16.56 -3.84 -3.84
C GLY A 212 17.61 -4.10 -2.76
N ALA A 213 18.38 -3.09 -2.34
CA ALA A 213 19.35 -3.21 -1.25
C ALA A 213 18.65 -3.10 0.11
N LEU A 214 19.15 -3.80 1.14
CA LEU A 214 18.60 -3.69 2.49
C LEU A 214 18.80 -2.26 3.02
N VAL A 215 17.74 -1.69 3.61
CA VAL A 215 17.76 -0.34 4.16
C VAL A 215 18.48 -0.30 5.51
N LEU A 216 18.33 -1.35 6.30
CA LEU A 216 19.01 -1.52 7.59
C LEU A 216 19.92 -2.76 7.55
N PRO A 217 20.99 -2.79 8.36
CA PRO A 217 21.75 -4.02 8.57
C PRO A 217 20.83 -5.15 9.03
N ARG A 218 21.18 -6.39 8.67
CA ARG A 218 20.43 -7.57 9.12
C ARG A 218 20.28 -7.57 10.64
N GLN A 219 19.05 -7.80 11.10
CA GLN A 219 18.73 -7.87 12.53
C GLN A 219 19.22 -9.19 13.13
N HIS A 220 19.19 -10.25 12.32
CA HIS A 220 19.56 -11.60 12.72
C HIS A 220 20.61 -12.20 11.76
N GLY A 221 21.74 -12.66 12.30
CA GLY A 221 22.80 -13.32 11.54
C GLY A 221 24.21 -12.79 11.85
N VAL A 222 25.18 -13.71 11.86
CA VAL A 222 26.59 -13.44 12.18
C VAL A 222 27.15 -12.40 11.20
N LYS A 223 27.82 -11.35 11.73
CA LYS A 223 28.66 -10.46 10.92
C LYS A 223 29.59 -11.35 10.08
N SER A 224 29.51 -11.29 8.76
CA SER A 224 30.52 -11.96 7.93
C SER A 224 31.89 -11.48 8.39
N ALA A 225 32.75 -12.45 8.75
CA ALA A 225 34.17 -12.21 9.03
C ALA A 225 34.87 -11.57 7.84
#